data_AF-A0A0M0LC75-F1
#
_entry.id   AF-A0A0M0LC75-F1
#
_cell.length_a   1.000
_cell.length_b   1.000
_cell.length_c   1.000
_cell.angle_alpha   90.00
_cell.angle_beta   90.00
_cell.angle_gamma   90.00
#
_symmetry.space_group_name_H-M   'P 1'
#
loop_
_entity.id
_entity.type
_entity.pdbx_description
1 polymer ?
#
loop_
_entity_poly.entity_id
_entity_poly.type
_entity_poly.pdbx_seq_one_letter_code
_entity_poly.pdbx_strand_id
1 'polypeptide(L)'
;MNKKRLMILSILSLAYQYSFFHIYWIKDDLISLDPIMADIYWLTAGLFGVILGMYALLIYRALDSSSLVAIITFIIGILTLGLLILAALVTSM
;
A
#
# COMPACT_ATOMS: atom_id res chain seq x y z
N MET A 1 14.81 2.28 -12.84
CA MET A 1 13.45 2.15 -13.44
C MET A 1 13.04 3.47 -14.07
N ASN A 2 12.54 3.47 -15.32
CA ASN A 2 12.10 4.69 -16.02
C ASN A 2 10.76 5.21 -15.48
N LYS A 3 10.51 6.53 -15.62
CA LYS A 3 9.31 7.22 -15.12
C LYS A 3 7.97 6.58 -15.52
N LYS A 4 7.85 6.15 -16.78
CA LYS A 4 6.64 5.45 -17.27
C LYS A 4 6.37 4.15 -16.50
N ARG A 5 7.41 3.37 -16.18
CA ARG A 5 7.27 2.14 -15.41
C ARG A 5 6.92 2.43 -13.95
N LEU A 6 7.54 3.46 -13.35
CA LEU A 6 7.18 3.93 -12.01
C LEU A 6 5.69 4.28 -11.96
N MET A 7 5.22 5.10 -12.90
CA MET A 7 3.81 5.49 -12.95
C MET A 7 2.86 4.30 -13.05
N ILE A 8 3.14 3.34 -13.96
CA ILE A 8 2.31 2.14 -14.11
C ILE A 8 2.28 1.33 -12.82
N LEU A 9 3.45 1.07 -12.21
CA LEU A 9 3.53 0.30 -10.97
C LEU A 9 2.87 1.02 -9.80
N SER A 10 3.00 2.34 -9.70
CA SER A 10 2.32 3.13 -8.68
C SER A 10 0.80 3.09 -8.87
N ILE A 11 0.29 3.18 -10.10
CA ILE A 11 -1.16 3.02 -10.37
C ILE A 11 -1.64 1.62 -9.97
N LEU A 12 -0.89 0.58 -10.32
CA LEU A 12 -1.22 -0.80 -9.93
C LEU A 12 -1.19 -0.97 -8.39
N SER A 13 -0.21 -0.37 -7.72
CA SER A 13 -0.13 -0.37 -6.26
C SER A 13 -1.33 0.34 -5.62
N LEU A 14 -1.75 1.48 -6.17
CA LEU A 14 -2.93 2.21 -5.73
C LEU A 14 -4.20 1.37 -5.91
N ALA A 15 -4.37 0.73 -7.06
CA ALA A 15 -5.51 -0.15 -7.32
C ALA A 15 -5.53 -1.33 -6.35
N TYR A 16 -4.35 -1.89 -6.03
CA TYR A 16 -4.23 -2.97 -5.06
C TYR A 16 -4.56 -2.53 -3.63
N GLN A 17 -4.04 -1.38 -3.19
CA GLN A 17 -4.40 -0.77 -1.90
C GLN A 17 -5.90 -0.47 -1.82
N TYR A 18 -6.49 0.07 -2.89
CA TYR A 18 -7.92 0.32 -2.96
C TYR A 18 -8.73 -0.99 -2.85
N SER A 19 -8.32 -2.04 -3.57
CA SER A 19 -8.96 -3.36 -3.47
C SER A 19 -8.87 -3.92 -2.05
N PHE A 20 -7.75 -3.72 -1.37
CA PHE A 20 -7.58 -4.10 0.02
C PHE A 20 -8.58 -3.35 0.93
N PHE A 21 -8.64 -2.02 0.85
CA PHE A 21 -9.59 -1.23 1.65
C PHE A 21 -11.05 -1.58 1.33
N HIS A 22 -11.37 -1.91 0.09
CA HIS A 22 -12.71 -2.36 -0.27
C HIS A 22 -13.06 -3.69 0.41
N ILE A 23 -12.15 -4.65 0.42
CA ILE A 23 -12.38 -5.96 1.04
C ILE A 23 -12.45 -5.81 2.57
N TYR A 24 -11.56 -5.00 3.15
CA TYR A 24 -11.47 -4.85 4.60
C TYR A 24 -12.56 -3.95 5.21
N TRP A 25 -12.92 -2.82 4.59
CA TRP A 25 -13.87 -1.85 5.19
C TRP A 25 -15.29 -1.94 4.64
N ILE A 26 -15.47 -2.30 3.38
CA ILE A 26 -16.78 -2.22 2.70
C ILE A 26 -17.51 -3.56 2.74
N LYS A 27 -16.77 -4.67 2.59
CA LYS A 27 -17.38 -5.99 2.50
C LYS A 27 -17.22 -6.87 3.74
N ASP A 28 -16.35 -6.51 4.69
CA ASP A 28 -15.94 -7.37 5.81
C ASP A 28 -15.48 -8.79 5.40
N ASP A 29 -15.20 -9.00 4.11
CA ASP A 29 -14.82 -10.28 3.53
C ASP A 29 -13.43 -10.72 4.03
N LEU A 30 -12.65 -9.81 4.64
CA LEU A 30 -11.34 -10.15 5.20
C LEU A 30 -11.44 -11.17 6.35
N ILE A 31 -12.54 -11.18 7.10
CA ILE A 31 -12.79 -12.13 8.20
C ILE A 31 -13.05 -13.55 7.66
N SER A 32 -13.50 -13.65 6.40
CA SER A 32 -13.74 -14.93 5.73
C SER A 32 -12.48 -15.56 5.13
N LEU A 33 -11.38 -14.80 5.06
CA LEU A 33 -10.09 -15.30 4.61
C LEU A 33 -9.40 -16.08 5.73
N ASP A 34 -8.55 -17.02 5.32
CA ASP A 34 -7.58 -17.63 6.23
C ASP A 34 -6.73 -16.53 6.92
N PRO A 35 -6.52 -16.58 8.24
CA PRO A 35 -5.80 -15.53 8.97
C PRO A 35 -4.42 -15.23 8.38
N ILE A 36 -3.68 -16.25 7.92
CA ILE A 36 -2.35 -16.08 7.33
C ILE A 36 -2.47 -15.32 6.01
N MET A 37 -3.50 -15.61 5.21
CA MET A 37 -3.75 -14.90 3.95
C MET A 37 -4.15 -13.45 4.19
N ALA A 38 -4.94 -13.17 5.22
CA ALA A 38 -5.29 -11.80 5.61
C ALA A 38 -4.04 -10.99 6.01
N ASP A 39 -3.16 -11.56 6.84
CA ASP A 39 -1.91 -10.92 7.27
C ASP A 39 -0.97 -10.64 6.09
N ILE A 40 -0.81 -11.60 5.18
CA ILE A 40 -0.01 -11.43 3.96
C ILE A 40 -0.60 -10.29 3.14
N TYR A 41 -1.91 -10.23 2.96
CA TYR A 41 -2.56 -9.20 2.15
C TYR A 41 -2.37 -7.80 2.75
N TRP A 42 -2.50 -7.65 4.06
CA TRP A 42 -2.17 -6.40 4.76
C TRP A 42 -0.73 -5.96 4.51
N LEU A 43 0.22 -6.89 4.68
CA LEU A 43 1.64 -6.60 4.50
C LEU A 43 1.97 -6.22 3.07
N THR A 44 1.48 -6.97 2.07
CA THR A 44 1.77 -6.70 0.66
C THR A 44 1.12 -5.41 0.18
N ALA A 45 -0.12 -5.12 0.58
CA ALA A 45 -0.82 -3.89 0.20
C ALA A 45 -0.11 -2.64 0.73
N GLY A 46 0.40 -2.71 1.96
CA GLY A 46 1.18 -1.65 2.56
C GLY A 46 2.59 -1.51 1.97
N LEU A 47 3.39 -2.59 2.02
CA LEU A 47 4.80 -2.57 1.63
C LEU A 47 5.02 -2.20 0.17
N PHE A 48 4.16 -2.66 -0.74
CA PHE A 48 4.35 -2.40 -2.16
C PHE A 48 4.29 -0.90 -2.48
N GLY A 49 3.32 -0.17 -1.90
CA GLY A 49 3.22 1.28 -2.06
C GLY A 49 4.37 2.03 -1.37
N VAL A 50 4.80 1.54 -0.21
CA VAL A 50 5.92 2.13 0.54
C VAL A 50 7.23 2.03 -0.26
N ILE A 51 7.55 0.85 -0.82
CA ILE A 51 8.77 0.64 -1.59
C ILE A 51 8.78 1.53 -2.84
N LEU A 52 7.66 1.63 -3.55
CA LEU A 52 7.57 2.43 -4.78
C LEU A 52 7.76 3.92 -4.53
N GLY A 53 7.13 4.49 -3.49
CA GLY A 53 7.33 5.91 -3.21
C GLY A 53 8.66 6.22 -2.54
N MET A 54 9.23 5.32 -1.72
CA MET A 54 10.63 5.48 -1.27
C MET A 54 11.59 5.53 -2.45
N TYR A 55 11.43 4.60 -3.41
CA TYR A 55 12.22 4.61 -4.63
C TYR A 55 12.04 5.92 -5.41
N ALA A 56 10.80 6.42 -5.50
CA ALA A 56 10.52 7.69 -6.17
C ALA A 56 11.22 8.88 -5.49
N LEU A 57 11.13 8.99 -4.16
CA LEU A 57 11.74 10.06 -3.38
C LEU A 57 13.27 10.06 -3.45
N LEU A 58 13.89 8.88 -3.46
CA LEU A 58 15.35 8.74 -3.49
C LEU A 58 15.94 9.03 -4.88
N ILE A 59 15.26 8.58 -5.94
CA ILE A 59 15.80 8.64 -7.31
C ILE A 59 15.34 9.88 -8.07
N TYR A 60 14.08 10.31 -7.88
CA TYR A 60 13.49 11.42 -8.63
C TYR A 60 13.43 12.69 -7.78
N ARG A 61 14.37 13.61 -8.00
CA ARG A 61 14.44 14.90 -7.31
C ARG A 61 13.37 15.92 -7.75
N ALA A 62 12.80 15.76 -8.93
CA ALA A 62 11.82 16.68 -9.49
C ALA A 62 10.40 16.13 -9.30
N LEU A 63 9.49 16.96 -8.78
CA LEU A 63 8.07 16.68 -8.67
C LEU A 63 7.42 16.70 -10.05
N ASP A 64 7.33 15.52 -10.66
CA ASP A 64 6.53 15.26 -11.84
C ASP A 64 5.32 14.36 -11.52
N SER A 65 4.43 14.18 -12.50
CA SER A 65 3.24 13.35 -12.34
C SER A 65 3.53 11.92 -11.88
N SER A 66 4.64 11.32 -12.33
CA SER A 66 5.01 9.96 -11.93
C SER A 66 5.45 9.90 -10.46
N SER A 67 6.22 10.88 -10.01
CA SER A 67 6.65 11.00 -8.62
C SER A 67 5.48 11.32 -7.69
N LEU A 68 4.53 12.15 -8.13
CA LEU A 68 3.31 12.47 -7.36
C LEU A 68 2.47 11.23 -7.09
N VAL A 69 2.19 10.43 -8.12
CA VAL A 69 1.42 9.19 -7.95
C VAL A 69 2.16 8.22 -7.02
N ALA A 70 3.49 8.13 -7.13
CA ALA A 70 4.31 7.31 -6.24
C ALA A 70 4.32 7.80 -4.78
N ILE A 71 4.29 9.11 -4.56
CA ILE A 71 4.19 9.70 -3.21
C ILE A 71 2.81 9.39 -2.61
N ILE A 72 1.74 9.49 -3.40
CA ILE A 72 0.38 9.13 -2.95
C ILE A 72 0.32 7.64 -2.57
N THR A 73 0.83 6.73 -3.41
CA THR A 73 0.92 5.29 -3.06
C THR A 73 1.68 5.04 -1.77
N PHE A 74 2.70 5.86 -1.50
CA PHE A 74 3.54 5.71 -0.32
C PHE A 74 2.85 6.18 0.95
N ILE A 75 2.18 7.34 0.92
CA ILE A 75 1.40 7.83 2.06
C ILE A 75 0.33 6.80 2.44
N ILE A 76 -0.40 6.31 1.44
CA ILE A 76 -1.43 5.28 1.65
C ILE A 76 -0.79 4.00 2.21
N GLY A 77 0.33 3.57 1.65
CA GLY A 77 1.04 2.37 2.11
C GLY A 77 1.51 2.46 3.56
N ILE A 78 2.04 3.62 3.98
CA ILE A 78 2.39 3.87 5.38
C ILE A 78 1.15 3.78 6.27
N LEU A 79 0.04 4.40 5.88
CA LEU A 79 -1.20 4.34 6.64
C LEU A 79 -1.70 2.90 6.77
N THR A 80 -1.66 2.11 5.70
CA THR A 80 -2.02 0.69 5.72
C THR A 80 -1.14 -0.09 6.69
N LEU A 81 0.19 0.07 6.65
CA LEU A 81 1.08 -0.63 7.61
C LEU A 81 0.90 -0.14 9.05
N GLY A 82 0.66 1.16 9.24
CA GLY A 82 0.39 1.73 10.56
C GLY A 82 -0.89 1.16 11.17
N LEU A 83 -1.94 1.00 10.36
CA LEU A 83 -3.18 0.35 10.77
C LEU A 83 -2.98 -1.13 11.11
N LEU A 84 -2.14 -1.86 10.36
CA LEU A 84 -1.78 -3.25 10.70
C LEU A 84 -1.11 -3.33 12.08
N ILE A 85 -0.13 -2.47 12.35
CA ILE A 85 0.56 -2.44 13.64
C ILE A 85 -0.42 -2.11 14.77
N LEU A 86 -1.29 -1.11 14.56
CA LEU A 86 -2.33 -0.76 15.53
C LEU A 86 -3.27 -1.94 15.80
N ALA A 87 -3.73 -2.63 14.75
CA ALA A 87 -4.59 -3.81 14.88
C ALA A 87 -3.89 -4.91 15.68
N ALA A 88 -2.63 -5.22 15.35
CA ALA A 88 -1.83 -6.23 16.07
C ALA A 88 -1.63 -5.86 17.54
N LEU A 89 -1.38 -4.59 17.86
CA LEU A 89 -1.25 -4.14 19.25
C LEU A 89 -2.54 -4.36 20.03
N VAL A 90 -3.69 -3.98 19.46
CA VAL A 90 -5.00 -4.13 20.12
C VAL A 90 -5.37 -5.60 20.33
N THR A 91 -5.07 -6.49 19.38
CA THR A 91 -5.44 -7.91 19.49
C THR A 91 -4.44 -8.76 20.28
N SER A 92 -3.23 -8.26 20.51
CA SER A 92 -2.20 -8.91 21.34
C SER A 92 -2.29 -8.59 22.84
N MET A 93 -3.13 -7.61 23.22
CA MET A 93 -3.46 -7.26 24.61
C MET A 93 -4.65 -8.07 25.13
#